data_AF-A0AAE0XLL8-F1
#
_entry.id   AF-A0AAE0XLL8-F1
#
_cell.length_a   1.000
_cell.length_b   1.000
_cell.length_c   1.000
_cell.angle_alpha   90.00
_cell.angle_beta   90.00
_cell.angle_gamma   90.00
#
_symmetry.space_group_name_H-M   'P 1'
#
loop_
_entity.id
_entity.type
_entity.pdbx_description
1 polymer ?
#
loop_
_entity_poly.entity_id
_entity_poly.type
_entity_poly.pdbx_seq_one_letter_code
_entity_poly.pdbx_strand_id
1 'polypeptide(L)' 'MALLLDRRGDQIPVTEEVLKAAAGNRRNGKEVMALLLDRRGDQIPVTEEVVKAAAGNDGNGKEVMALLLDRSGGK' A
#
# COMPACT_ATOMS: atom_id res chain seq x y z
N MET A 1 6.36 -11.52 0.08
CA MET A 1 5.59 -10.75 -0.93
C MET A 1 6.43 -10.40 -2.16
N ALA A 2 7.66 -9.89 -1.99
CA ALA A 2 8.55 -9.52 -3.10
C ALA A 2 8.66 -10.57 -4.23
N LEU A 3 9.11 -11.79 -3.92
CA LEU A 3 9.31 -12.83 -4.94
C LEU A 3 8.04 -13.16 -5.76
N LEU A 4 6.85 -13.07 -5.14
CA LEU A 4 5.58 -13.31 -5.82
C LEU A 4 5.26 -12.21 -6.82
N LEU A 5 5.46 -10.95 -6.43
CA LEU A 5 5.22 -9.80 -7.31
C LEU A 5 6.25 -9.72 -8.45
N ASP A 6 7.49 -10.18 -8.23
CA ASP A 6 8.50 -10.24 -9.30
C ASP A 6 8.20 -11.32 -10.34
N ARG A 7 7.73 -12.50 -9.89
CA ARG A 7 7.50 -13.64 -10.81
C ARG A 7 6.12 -13.65 -11.45
N ARG A 8 5.12 -13.05 -10.79
CA ARG A 8 3.71 -13.15 -11.16
C ARG A 8 2.97 -11.82 -11.01
N GLY A 9 3.68 -10.70 -10.95
CA GLY A 9 3.08 -9.37 -10.78
C GLY A 9 1.93 -9.15 -11.75
N ASP A 10 2.16 -9.32 -13.04
CA ASP A 10 1.14 -9.08 -14.07
C ASP A 10 -0.03 -10.08 -14.02
N GLN A 11 0.17 -11.24 -13.39
CA GLN A 11 -0.88 -12.25 -13.20
C GLN A 11 -1.70 -12.02 -11.93
N ILE A 12 -1.16 -11.27 -10.97
CA ILE A 12 -1.79 -11.01 -9.68
C ILE A 12 -2.18 -9.53 -9.68
N PRO A 13 -3.45 -9.21 -9.96
CA PRO A 13 -3.93 -7.85 -9.82
C PRO A 13 -3.79 -7.46 -8.35
N VAL A 14 -3.07 -6.37 -8.11
CA VAL A 14 -3.20 -5.69 -6.82
C VAL A 14 -4.56 -4.99 -6.87
N THR A 15 -5.38 -5.16 -5.84
CA THR A 15 -6.71 -4.57 -5.75
C THR A 15 -6.74 -3.56 -4.62
N GLU A 16 -7.79 -2.73 -4.58
CA GLU A 16 -8.02 -1.83 -3.45
C GLU A 16 -8.06 -2.59 -2.11
N GLU A 17 -8.66 -3.77 -2.07
CA GLU A 17 -8.71 -4.60 -0.85
C GLU A 17 -7.31 -5.07 -0.41
N VAL A 18 -6.41 -5.36 -1.36
CA VAL A 18 -5.00 -5.67 -1.03
C VAL A 18 -4.30 -4.45 -0.45
N LEU A 19 -4.55 -3.26 -0.99
CA LEU A 19 -4.01 -2.01 -0.46
C LEU A 19 -4.57 -1.69 0.93
N LYS A 20 -5.88 -1.86 1.17
CA LYS A 20 -6.49 -1.70 2.49
C LYS A 20 -5.91 -2.67 3.51
N ALA A 21 -5.72 -3.92 3.14
CA ALA A 21 -5.09 -4.92 3.99
C ALA A 21 -3.62 -4.56 4.31
N ALA A 22 -2.87 -4.05 3.34
CA ALA A 22 -1.51 -3.55 3.56
C ALA A 22 -1.50 -2.32 4.48
N ALA A 23 -2.42 -1.38 4.26
CA ALA A 23 -2.56 -0.15 5.06
C ALA A 23 -2.91 -0.45 6.53
N GLY A 24 -3.79 -1.43 6.75
CA GLY A 24 -4.21 -1.88 8.08
C GLY A 24 -3.23 -2.83 8.78
N ASN A 25 -2.11 -3.20 8.15
CA ASN A 25 -1.16 -4.13 8.74
C ASN A 25 -0.33 -3.45 9.84
N ARG A 26 -0.60 -3.83 11.10
CA ARG A 26 0.00 -3.21 12.30
C ARG A 26 1.50 -3.44 12.47
N ARG A 27 2.06 -4.50 11.87
CA ARG A 27 3.47 -4.87 12.08
C ARG A 27 4.37 -4.37 10.97
N ASN A 28 3.99 -4.61 9.71
CA ASN A 28 4.83 -4.36 8.54
C ASN A 28 4.07 -3.58 7.44
N GLY A 29 3.09 -2.75 7.84
CA GLY A 29 2.22 -2.03 6.90
C GLY A 29 3.00 -1.16 5.92
N LYS A 30 3.96 -0.37 6.42
CA LYS A 30 4.83 0.49 5.63
C LYS A 30 5.63 -0.31 4.60
N GLU A 31 6.30 -1.38 5.01
CA GLU A 31 7.15 -2.17 4.13
C GLU A 31 6.33 -2.86 3.02
N VAL A 32 5.17 -3.40 3.37
CA VAL A 32 4.26 -4.02 2.40
C VAL A 32 3.68 -2.97 1.46
N MET A 33 3.22 -1.83 1.99
CA MET A 33 2.67 -0.73 1.20
C MET A 33 3.71 -0.12 0.26
N ALA A 34 4.94 0.10 0.73
CA ALA A 34 6.05 0.58 -0.07
C ALA A 34 6.29 -0.34 -1.28
N LEU A 35 6.41 -1.64 -1.03
CA LEU A 35 6.70 -2.61 -2.07
C LEU A 35 5.58 -2.74 -3.11
N LEU A 36 4.32 -2.63 -2.68
CA LEU A 36 3.16 -2.63 -3.59
C LEU A 36 3.18 -1.42 -4.50
N LEU A 37 3.33 -0.23 -3.93
CA LEU A 37 3.30 1.01 -4.68
C LEU A 37 4.57 1.21 -5.55
N ASP A 38 5.74 0.69 -5.15
CA ASP A 38 6.96 0.78 -5.96
C ASP A 38 6.85 -0.03 -7.25
N ARG A 39 6.16 -1.17 -7.17
CA ARG A 39 6.04 -2.10 -8.30
C ARG A 39 4.77 -1.87 -9.12
N ARG A 40 3.74 -1.28 -8.52
CA ARG A 40 2.37 -1.20 -9.08
C ARG A 40 1.69 0.15 -8.87
N GLY A 41 2.42 1.18 -8.43
CA GLY A 41 1.86 2.49 -8.04
C GLY A 41 1.05 3.18 -9.13
N ASP A 42 1.36 2.94 -10.41
CA ASP A 42 0.60 3.49 -11.53
C ASP A 42 -0.68 2.72 -11.84
N GLN A 43 -0.82 1.50 -11.34
CA GLN A 43 -1.94 0.62 -11.65
C GLN A 43 -3.14 0.83 -10.74
N ILE A 44 -2.98 1.49 -9.57
CA ILE A 44 -4.06 1.62 -8.60
C ILE A 44 -4.00 2.97 -7.88
N PRO A 45 -5.09 3.76 -7.93
CA PRO A 45 -5.18 4.98 -7.14
C PRO A 45 -5.24 4.65 -5.64
N VAL A 46 -4.55 5.45 -4.84
CA VAL A 46 -4.78 5.47 -3.39
C VAL A 46 -6.17 6.05 -3.16
N THR A 47 -7.11 5.23 -2.70
CA THR A 47 -8.50 5.63 -2.44
C THR A 47 -8.67 6.14 -1.02
N GLU A 48 -9.79 6.80 -0.76
CA GLU A 48 -10.18 7.25 0.59
C GLU A 48 -10.22 6.08 1.59
N GLU A 49 -10.68 4.90 1.17
CA GLU A 49 -10.77 3.72 2.03
C GLU A 49 -9.40 3.17 2.42
N VAL A 50 -8.41 3.24 1.51
CA VAL A 50 -7.01 2.90 1.84
C VAL A 50 -6.44 3.90 2.86
N VAL A 51 -6.75 5.18 2.72
CA VAL A 51 -6.33 6.22 3.65
C VAL A 51 -6.97 6.02 5.03
N LYS A 52 -8.28 5.72 5.09
CA LYS A 52 -8.97 5.39 6.36
C LYS A 52 -8.35 4.17 7.04
N ALA A 53 -8.04 3.12 6.27
CA ALA A 53 -7.39 1.94 6.80
C ALA A 53 -6.01 2.24 7.40
N ALA A 54 -5.23 3.12 6.77
CA ALA A 54 -3.95 3.59 7.31
C ALA A 54 -4.15 4.45 8.57
N ALA A 55 -5.10 5.39 8.56
CA ALA A 55 -5.39 6.25 9.69
C ALA A 55 -5.88 5.48 10.93
N GLY A 56 -6.62 4.39 10.74
CA GLY A 56 -7.08 3.49 11.80
C GLY A 56 -6.07 2.42 12.23
N ASN A 57 -4.84 2.43 11.68
CA ASN A 57 -3.80 1.45 12.03
C ASN A 57 -2.94 1.95 13.21
N ASP A 58 -3.25 1.48 14.41
CA ASP A 58 -2.54 1.87 15.65
C ASP A 58 -1.06 1.48 15.70
N GLY A 59 -0.63 0.52 14.87
CA GLY A 59 0.73 -0.02 14.92
C GLY A 59 1.69 0.62 13.94
N ASN A 60 1.25 0.83 12.70
CA ASN A 60 2.10 1.32 11.60
C ASN A 60 1.43 2.42 10.77
N GLY A 61 0.26 2.89 11.20
CA GLY A 61 -0.58 3.81 10.43
C GLY A 61 0.09 5.15 10.14
N LYS A 62 0.89 5.67 11.09
CA LYS A 62 1.63 6.93 10.90
C LYS A 62 2.62 6.82 9.74
N GLU A 63 3.39 5.74 9.69
CA GLU A 63 4.40 5.49 8.67
C GLU A 63 3.76 5.21 7.32
N VAL A 64 2.65 4.46 7.30
CA VAL A 64 1.87 4.23 6.08
C VAL A 64 1.29 5.56 5.57
N MET A 65 0.68 6.38 6.43
CA MET A 65 0.14 7.68 6.06
C MET A 65 1.21 8.61 5.48
N ALA A 66 2.38 8.68 6.09
CA ALA A 66 3.50 9.46 5.57
C ALA A 66 3.90 9.01 4.16
N LEU A 67 3.95 7.70 3.93
CA LEU A 67 4.28 7.12 2.63
C LEU A 67 3.21 7.41 1.55
N LEU A 68 1.92 7.37 1.93
CA LEU A 68 0.82 7.70 1.02
C LEU A 68 0.85 9.19 0.63
N LEU A 69 1.16 10.09 1.58
CA LEU A 69 1.27 11.54 1.33
C LEU A 69 2.45 11.88 0.42
N ASP A 70 3.61 11.28 0.64
CA ASP A 70 4.81 11.50 -0.17
C ASP A 70 4.57 11.15 -1.65
N ARG A 71 3.83 10.06 -1.90
CA ARG A 71 3.48 9.64 -3.26
C ARG A 71 2.30 10.35 -3.90
N SER A 72 1.42 10.96 -3.11
CA SER A 72 0.27 11.71 -3.65
C SER A 72 0.58 13.19 -3.88
N GLY A 73 1.62 13.75 -3.25
CA GLY A 73 2.10 15.12 -3.46
C GLY A 73 2.99 15.33 -4.68
N GLY A 74 3.41 14.26 -5.37
CA GLY A 74 4.27 14.31 -6.56
C GLY A 74 3.54 14.34 -7.91
N LYS A 75 2.21 14.52 -7.93
CA LYS A 75 1.39 14.67 -9.14
C LYS A 75 0.79 16.06 -9.23
#